data_AF-A0A3D3TGF7-F1
#
_entry.id   AF-A0A3D3TGF7-F1
#
_cell.length_a   1.000
_cell.length_b   1.000
_cell.length_c   1.000
_cell.angle_alpha   90.00
_cell.angle_beta   90.00
_cell.angle_gamma   90.00
#
_symmetry.space_group_name_H-M   'P 1'
#
loop_
_entity.id
_entity.type
_entity.pdbx_description
1 polymer ?
#
loop_
_entity_poly.entity_id
_entity_poly.type
_entity_poly.pdbx_seq_one_letter_code
_entity_poly.pdbx_strand_id
1 'polypeptide(L)'
;MKIIKYLLNSTCLLLIFSINPIRAQVTIGSDIEPRNGTILDIKQNSNTGHNPNAEGGLGLPRVRLVNPNTLTIDSDTEKSKYIGVTVYNTGNAGVPEGLYFWDGNTWRLSVSVSSYGNDGQFLKSDGKGSFDWSTFVMPDYKYHRPTQISVLKSANVKPESYSYQRLTDGGTGSFGGATPSAAFEYLYSDELNILSETANEKYLFIGIAATTRTKTINNNVPRTSYWQIVGIDIDLTDKNGLNVRTLQKNQRLYKTAGGSDLRSYVDLFTIVPITGVGKGSYTLKIKVYNVENTFSRNTGSEGGNFVTTETRFYDINLVDINFILYEDD
;
A
#
# COMPACT_ATOMS: atom_id res chain seq x y z
N MET A 1 -62.80 -50.56 0.00
CA MET A 1 -61.80 -50.04 -0.97
C MET A 1 -61.58 -48.51 -0.93
N LYS A 2 -62.51 -47.68 -0.40
CA LYS A 2 -62.32 -46.22 -0.34
C LYS A 2 -61.31 -45.76 0.74
N ILE A 3 -61.29 -46.38 1.92
CA ILE A 3 -60.42 -46.02 3.05
C ILE A 3 -58.91 -46.20 2.73
N ILE A 4 -58.56 -47.27 2.00
CA ILE A 4 -57.16 -47.55 1.60
C ILE A 4 -56.63 -46.46 0.65
N LYS A 5 -57.46 -45.88 -0.22
CA LYS A 5 -57.07 -44.76 -1.09
C LYS A 5 -56.78 -43.48 -0.29
N TYR A 6 -57.55 -43.20 0.77
CA TYR A 6 -57.29 -42.03 1.63
C TYR A 6 -56.02 -42.21 2.48
N LEU A 7 -55.76 -43.41 2.98
CA LEU A 7 -54.53 -43.71 3.72
C LEU A 7 -53.31 -43.62 2.80
N LEU A 8 -53.36 -44.17 1.58
CA LEU A 8 -52.25 -44.10 0.63
C LEU A 8 -51.95 -42.64 0.20
N ASN A 9 -52.99 -41.84 -0.04
CA ASN A 9 -52.83 -40.42 -0.39
C ASN A 9 -52.28 -39.58 0.78
N SER A 10 -52.67 -39.89 2.03
CA SER A 10 -52.17 -39.18 3.21
C SER A 10 -50.71 -39.50 3.52
N THR A 11 -50.29 -40.76 3.33
CA THR A 11 -48.90 -41.17 3.58
C THR A 11 -47.94 -40.60 2.54
N CYS A 12 -48.37 -40.47 1.27
CA CYS A 12 -47.58 -39.79 0.24
C CYS A 12 -47.34 -38.31 0.55
N LEU A 13 -48.33 -37.60 1.10
CA LEU A 13 -48.18 -36.18 1.44
C LEU A 13 -47.15 -35.96 2.56
N LEU A 14 -47.17 -36.81 3.59
CA LEU A 14 -46.19 -36.79 4.69
C LEU A 14 -44.77 -37.11 4.22
N LEU A 15 -44.61 -38.03 3.26
CA LEU A 15 -43.30 -38.36 2.69
C LEU A 15 -42.66 -37.18 1.93
N ILE A 16 -43.46 -36.38 1.21
CA ILE A 16 -42.97 -35.23 0.43
C ILE A 16 -42.41 -34.13 1.35
N PHE A 17 -42.98 -33.93 2.54
CA PHE A 17 -42.48 -32.97 3.53
C PHE A 17 -41.19 -33.43 4.23
N SER A 18 -40.93 -34.74 4.29
CA SER A 18 -39.75 -35.29 4.98
C SER A 18 -38.44 -35.23 4.18
N ILE A 19 -38.51 -35.03 2.85
CA ILE A 19 -37.32 -35.13 1.97
C ILE A 19 -36.72 -33.78 1.55
N ASN A 20 -37.35 -32.65 1.87
CA ASN A 20 -36.83 -31.31 1.52
C ASN A 20 -36.72 -30.44 2.78
N PRO A 21 -35.53 -29.90 3.12
CA PRO A 21 -35.43 -28.89 4.17
C PRO A 21 -36.19 -27.64 3.71
N ILE A 22 -37.33 -27.36 4.32
CA ILE A 22 -38.09 -26.13 4.10
C ILE A 22 -37.23 -24.99 4.62
N ARG A 23 -36.59 -24.25 3.71
CA ARG A 23 -35.89 -23.00 4.03
C ARG A 23 -36.91 -21.87 3.88
N ALA A 24 -37.52 -21.47 4.99
CA ALA A 24 -38.42 -20.33 5.00
C ALA A 24 -37.63 -19.03 5.21
N GLN A 25 -37.91 -18.04 4.37
CA GLN A 25 -37.70 -16.65 4.74
C GLN A 25 -38.93 -16.23 5.55
N VAL A 26 -38.73 -15.49 6.64
CA VAL A 26 -39.82 -15.11 7.54
C VAL A 26 -39.94 -13.60 7.59
N THR A 27 -41.15 -13.11 7.33
CA THR A 27 -41.54 -11.76 7.72
C THR A 27 -42.12 -11.84 9.13
N ILE A 28 -41.54 -11.13 10.09
CA ILE A 28 -42.11 -10.98 11.42
C ILE A 28 -42.87 -9.66 11.47
N GLY A 29 -44.15 -9.74 11.82
CA GLY A 29 -45.03 -8.58 12.02
C GLY A 29 -46.11 -8.40 10.95
N SER A 30 -46.11 -9.16 9.85
CA SER A 30 -47.18 -9.15 8.84
C SER A 30 -47.17 -10.42 7.98
N ASP A 31 -48.27 -10.66 7.25
CA ASP A 31 -48.41 -11.77 6.28
C ASP A 31 -47.81 -11.45 4.89
N ILE A 32 -47.03 -10.37 4.80
CA ILE A 32 -46.44 -9.91 3.54
C ILE A 32 -45.18 -10.74 3.27
N GLU A 33 -45.03 -11.22 2.04
CA GLU A 33 -43.85 -11.98 1.62
C GLU A 33 -42.54 -11.23 1.93
N PRO A 34 -41.51 -11.90 2.47
CA PRO A 34 -40.19 -11.29 2.71
C PRO A 34 -39.59 -10.71 1.44
N ARG A 35 -38.75 -9.69 1.57
CA ARG A 35 -38.01 -9.17 0.41
C ARG A 35 -37.02 -10.21 -0.12
N ASN A 36 -36.94 -10.34 -1.44
CA ASN A 36 -35.93 -11.17 -2.11
C ASN A 36 -34.52 -10.84 -1.57
N GLY A 37 -33.83 -11.86 -1.07
CA GLY A 37 -32.49 -11.74 -0.49
C GLY A 37 -32.44 -11.53 1.02
N THR A 38 -33.58 -11.47 1.73
CA THR A 38 -33.62 -11.38 3.20
C THR A 38 -33.90 -12.74 3.82
N ILE A 39 -33.19 -13.08 4.91
CA ILE A 39 -33.50 -14.28 5.72
C ILE A 39 -34.57 -13.94 6.78
N LEU A 40 -34.49 -12.72 7.32
CA LEU A 40 -35.41 -12.15 8.29
C LEU A 40 -35.83 -10.76 7.81
N ASP A 41 -37.13 -10.55 7.65
CA ASP A 41 -37.74 -9.25 7.34
C ASP A 41 -38.63 -8.85 8.52
N ILE A 42 -38.54 -7.61 9.02
CA ILE A 42 -39.36 -7.10 10.13
C ILE A 42 -40.18 -5.93 9.61
N LYS A 43 -41.47 -6.15 9.38
CA LYS A 43 -42.41 -5.15 8.85
C LYS A 43 -43.85 -5.49 9.24
N GLN A 44 -44.66 -4.46 9.44
CA GLN A 44 -46.09 -4.58 9.76
C GLN A 44 -47.00 -4.14 8.61
N ASN A 45 -46.47 -3.42 7.62
CA ASN A 45 -47.24 -2.97 6.46
C ASN A 45 -46.40 -2.96 5.17
N SER A 46 -47.06 -2.70 4.05
CA SER A 46 -46.48 -2.72 2.71
C SER A 46 -45.86 -1.39 2.28
N ASN A 47 -45.65 -0.45 3.19
CA ASN A 47 -45.07 0.85 2.85
C ASN A 47 -43.72 0.66 2.13
N THR A 48 -43.60 1.30 0.97
CA THR A 48 -42.40 1.33 0.15
C THR A 48 -41.72 2.69 0.23
N GLY A 49 -40.40 2.74 0.14
CA GLY A 49 -39.61 3.97 0.22
C GLY A 49 -39.12 4.29 1.63
N HIS A 50 -38.99 5.59 1.94
CA HIS A 50 -38.45 6.09 3.22
C HIS A 50 -39.48 6.20 4.36
N ASN A 51 -40.73 5.79 4.12
CA ASN A 51 -41.77 5.82 5.15
C ASN A 51 -41.62 4.61 6.09
N PRO A 52 -41.76 4.78 7.42
CA PRO A 52 -41.74 3.67 8.36
C PRO A 52 -42.76 2.58 7.96
N ASN A 53 -42.31 1.33 7.92
CA ASN A 53 -43.14 0.17 7.60
C ASN A 53 -43.38 -0.76 8.81
N ALA A 54 -42.93 -0.34 10.00
CA ALA A 54 -43.14 -0.99 11.28
C ALA A 54 -43.17 0.06 12.40
N GLU A 55 -43.97 -0.19 13.44
CA GLU A 55 -44.01 0.54 14.71
C GLU A 55 -43.09 -0.10 15.77
N GLY A 56 -42.71 -1.36 15.57
CA GLY A 56 -41.74 -2.11 16.38
C GLY A 56 -40.42 -2.38 15.65
N GLY A 57 -39.47 -3.00 16.33
CA GLY A 57 -38.17 -3.33 15.75
C GLY A 57 -37.49 -4.51 16.45
N LEU A 58 -36.24 -4.77 16.06
CA LEU A 58 -35.41 -5.79 16.70
C LEU A 58 -34.82 -5.26 18.00
N GLY A 59 -35.33 -5.75 19.13
CA GLY A 59 -34.68 -5.55 20.42
C GLY A 59 -33.37 -6.33 20.48
N LEU A 60 -32.27 -5.65 20.76
CA LEU A 60 -30.95 -6.28 20.86
C LEU A 60 -30.59 -6.54 22.33
N PRO A 61 -29.80 -7.59 22.62
CA PRO A 61 -29.25 -7.82 23.94
C PRO A 61 -28.48 -6.58 24.44
N ARG A 62 -28.86 -6.10 25.62
CA ARG A 62 -28.18 -4.98 26.28
C ARG A 62 -27.03 -5.53 27.11
N VAL A 63 -25.79 -5.25 26.70
CA VAL A 63 -24.57 -5.79 27.32
C VAL A 63 -23.70 -4.62 27.79
N ARG A 64 -22.97 -4.78 28.89
CA ARG A 64 -21.97 -3.79 29.31
C ARG A 64 -20.58 -4.22 28.86
N LEU A 65 -20.07 -3.61 27.80
CA LEU A 65 -18.72 -3.86 27.30
C LEU A 65 -17.70 -3.13 28.17
N VAL A 66 -16.75 -3.88 28.73
CA VAL A 66 -15.66 -3.32 29.56
C VAL A 66 -14.38 -3.13 28.75
N ASN A 67 -14.03 -4.10 27.90
CA ASN A 67 -12.87 -4.06 27.02
C ASN A 67 -13.32 -4.48 25.62
N PRO A 68 -13.08 -3.67 24.57
CA PRO A 68 -13.50 -4.00 23.22
C PRO A 68 -12.77 -5.23 22.67
N ASN A 69 -11.60 -5.59 23.19
CA ASN A 69 -10.78 -6.69 22.68
C ASN A 69 -11.07 -8.05 23.36
N THR A 70 -12.13 -8.14 24.18
CA THR A 70 -12.51 -9.37 24.88
C THR A 70 -13.96 -9.70 24.61
N LEU A 71 -14.25 -10.96 24.30
CA LEU A 71 -15.63 -11.43 24.26
C LEU A 71 -16.22 -11.36 25.67
N THR A 72 -17.27 -10.57 25.85
CA THR A 72 -17.90 -10.30 27.16
C THR A 72 -19.24 -11.00 27.35
N ILE A 73 -19.76 -11.60 26.28
CA ILE A 73 -21.02 -12.36 26.28
C ILE A 73 -20.82 -13.85 26.57
N ASP A 74 -19.57 -14.33 26.51
CA ASP A 74 -19.16 -15.71 26.81
C ASP A 74 -17.64 -15.74 27.06
N SER A 75 -17.05 -16.93 27.25
CA SER A 75 -15.61 -17.16 27.35
C SER A 75 -14.87 -16.68 26.10
N ASP A 76 -13.78 -15.92 26.30
CA ASP A 76 -12.93 -15.41 25.22
C ASP A 76 -12.31 -16.52 24.35
N THR A 77 -12.18 -17.73 24.89
CA THR A 77 -11.73 -18.91 24.14
C THR A 77 -12.68 -19.30 23.00
N GLU A 78 -13.95 -18.88 23.07
CA GLU A 78 -15.00 -19.21 22.11
C GLU A 78 -15.23 -18.13 21.04
N LYS A 79 -14.37 -17.09 21.00
CA LYS A 79 -14.52 -15.90 20.13
C LYS A 79 -14.84 -16.17 18.66
N SER A 80 -14.38 -17.29 18.11
CA SER A 80 -14.62 -17.65 16.70
C SER A 80 -16.08 -18.04 16.42
N LYS A 81 -16.83 -18.51 17.43
CA LYS A 81 -18.25 -18.90 17.30
C LYS A 81 -19.19 -17.70 17.27
N TYR A 82 -18.74 -16.55 17.77
CA TYR A 82 -19.55 -15.36 17.97
C TYR A 82 -19.33 -14.26 16.92
N ILE A 83 -18.60 -14.55 15.83
CA ILE A 83 -18.37 -13.58 14.74
C ILE A 83 -19.73 -13.14 14.15
N GLY A 84 -19.95 -11.83 14.10
CA GLY A 84 -21.19 -11.21 13.60
C GLY A 84 -22.29 -11.03 14.65
N VAL A 85 -22.11 -11.53 15.89
CA VAL A 85 -23.06 -11.24 16.98
C VAL A 85 -23.12 -9.75 17.23
N THR A 86 -24.35 -9.24 17.36
CA THR A 86 -24.64 -7.82 17.52
C THR A 86 -25.32 -7.57 18.86
N VAL A 87 -24.84 -6.57 19.59
CA VAL A 87 -25.33 -6.19 20.93
C VAL A 87 -25.49 -4.68 21.03
N TYR A 88 -26.35 -4.22 21.94
CA TYR A 88 -26.38 -2.82 22.34
C TYR A 88 -25.51 -2.65 23.59
N ASN A 89 -24.35 -2.01 23.46
CA ASN A 89 -23.51 -1.66 24.59
C ASN A 89 -24.18 -0.57 25.42
N THR A 90 -24.35 -0.77 26.72
CA THR A 90 -24.96 0.22 27.64
C THR A 90 -23.97 1.26 28.17
N GLY A 91 -22.72 1.25 27.69
CA GLY A 91 -21.70 2.22 28.05
C GLY A 91 -20.91 1.89 29.33
N ASN A 92 -19.65 2.30 29.36
CA ASN A 92 -18.77 2.33 30.54
C ASN A 92 -17.63 3.35 30.33
N ALA A 93 -16.86 3.65 31.38
CA ALA A 93 -15.61 4.39 31.28
C ALA A 93 -14.60 3.64 30.39
N GLY A 94 -14.61 3.94 29.07
CA GLY A 94 -13.68 3.40 28.08
C GLY A 94 -14.32 2.80 26.83
N VAL A 95 -15.61 2.43 26.87
CA VAL A 95 -16.35 1.94 25.69
C VAL A 95 -17.67 2.72 25.56
N PRO A 96 -17.80 3.58 24.54
CA PRO A 96 -19.03 4.36 24.32
C PRO A 96 -20.28 3.49 24.22
N GLU A 97 -21.41 4.02 24.69
CA GLU A 97 -22.73 3.42 24.47
C GLU A 97 -23.02 3.34 22.96
N GLY A 98 -23.66 2.26 22.49
CA GLY A 98 -24.02 2.13 21.07
C GLY A 98 -24.21 0.70 20.59
N LEU A 99 -24.45 0.55 19.29
CA LEU A 99 -24.57 -0.73 18.63
C LEU A 99 -23.17 -1.29 18.33
N TYR A 100 -22.87 -2.51 18.76
CA TYR A 100 -21.60 -3.15 18.49
C TYR A 100 -21.79 -4.52 17.86
N PHE A 101 -20.86 -4.91 16.98
CA PHE A 101 -20.76 -6.28 16.51
C PHE A 101 -19.35 -6.85 16.76
N TRP A 102 -19.27 -8.15 16.96
CA TRP A 102 -18.00 -8.85 17.15
C TRP A 102 -17.38 -9.25 15.80
N ASP A 103 -16.15 -8.81 15.51
CA ASP A 103 -15.45 -9.12 14.25
C ASP A 103 -14.58 -10.40 14.33
N GLY A 104 -14.53 -11.04 15.50
CA GLY A 104 -13.65 -12.19 15.78
C GLY A 104 -12.47 -11.87 16.70
N ASN A 105 -12.10 -10.58 16.81
CA ASN A 105 -11.02 -10.11 17.67
C ASN A 105 -11.39 -8.91 18.53
N THR A 106 -12.30 -8.05 18.05
CA THR A 106 -12.70 -6.84 18.77
C THR A 106 -14.16 -6.46 18.49
N TRP A 107 -14.78 -5.81 19.46
CA TRP A 107 -16.10 -5.20 19.34
C TRP A 107 -15.99 -3.93 18.52
N ARG A 108 -16.64 -3.91 17.35
CA ARG A 108 -16.70 -2.78 16.43
C ARG A 108 -17.99 -2.00 16.65
N LEU A 109 -17.85 -0.69 16.86
CA LEU A 109 -18.99 0.22 16.92
C LEU A 109 -19.61 0.34 15.52
N SER A 110 -20.90 0.08 15.41
CA SER A 110 -21.70 0.42 14.25
C SER A 110 -22.12 1.88 14.35
N VAL A 111 -21.76 2.66 13.32
CA VAL A 111 -22.05 4.08 13.25
C VAL A 111 -23.07 4.34 12.14
N SER A 112 -24.03 5.22 12.41
CA SER A 112 -24.95 5.73 11.39
C SER A 112 -24.51 7.13 11.00
N VAL A 113 -24.50 7.41 9.69
CA VAL A 113 -24.14 8.70 9.12
C VAL A 113 -25.32 9.23 8.32
N SER A 114 -25.55 10.54 8.34
CA SER A 114 -26.71 11.17 7.68
C SER A 114 -26.61 11.22 6.16
N SER A 115 -25.42 11.02 5.59
CA SER A 115 -25.18 10.97 4.15
C SER A 115 -23.98 10.09 3.82
N TYR A 116 -23.86 9.70 2.55
CA TYR A 116 -22.62 9.13 2.01
C TYR A 116 -21.53 10.23 1.92
N GLY A 117 -20.28 9.84 2.11
CA GLY A 117 -19.13 10.72 1.85
C GLY A 117 -18.90 10.88 0.35
N ASN A 118 -18.34 12.02 -0.05
CA ASN A 118 -17.81 12.22 -1.40
C ASN A 118 -16.35 11.71 -1.49
N ASP A 119 -15.85 11.55 -2.71
CA ASP A 119 -14.46 11.18 -2.97
C ASP A 119 -13.48 12.12 -2.24
N GLY A 120 -12.52 11.55 -1.51
CA GLY A 120 -11.52 12.28 -0.74
C GLY A 120 -11.95 12.69 0.68
N GLN A 121 -13.18 12.38 1.08
CA GLN A 121 -13.64 12.57 2.46
C GLN A 121 -13.39 11.32 3.31
N PHE A 122 -13.08 11.52 4.59
CA PHE A 122 -13.00 10.46 5.59
C PHE A 122 -14.00 10.72 6.72
N LEU A 123 -14.49 9.64 7.33
CA LEU A 123 -15.39 9.74 8.46
C LEU A 123 -14.59 10.06 9.72
N LYS A 124 -14.87 11.22 10.32
CA LYS A 124 -14.20 11.71 11.52
C LYS A 124 -15.12 11.55 12.72
N SER A 125 -14.61 10.94 13.79
CA SER A 125 -15.26 10.97 15.10
C SER A 125 -14.77 12.16 15.93
N ASP A 126 -15.68 12.83 16.64
CA ASP A 126 -15.34 13.85 17.63
C ASP A 126 -15.05 13.28 19.03
N GLY A 127 -15.10 11.95 19.19
CA GLY A 127 -14.94 11.26 20.46
C GLY A 127 -16.16 11.33 21.39
N LYS A 128 -17.24 11.99 20.97
CA LYS A 128 -18.52 12.12 21.71
C LYS A 128 -19.64 11.31 21.08
N GLY A 129 -19.30 10.37 20.20
CA GLY A 129 -20.26 9.56 19.47
C GLY A 129 -20.88 10.28 18.27
N SER A 130 -20.39 11.46 17.90
CA SER A 130 -20.74 12.11 16.64
C SER A 130 -19.74 11.72 15.55
N PHE A 131 -20.25 11.54 14.33
CA PHE A 131 -19.45 11.19 13.16
C PHE A 131 -19.83 12.11 12.00
N ASP A 132 -18.84 12.75 11.40
CA ASP A 132 -19.05 13.67 10.28
C ASP A 132 -17.99 13.46 9.19
N TRP A 133 -18.34 13.77 7.94
CA TRP A 133 -17.43 13.67 6.82
C TRP A 133 -16.50 14.88 6.79
N SER A 134 -15.20 14.61 6.85
CA SER A 134 -14.18 15.65 6.77
C SER A 134 -13.33 15.44 5.53
N THR A 135 -12.98 16.52 4.84
CA THR A 135 -11.89 16.50 3.86
C THR A 135 -10.58 16.67 4.62
N PHE A 136 -9.54 15.94 4.21
CA PHE A 136 -8.19 16.17 4.74
C PHE A 136 -7.66 17.46 4.11
N VAL A 137 -7.58 18.52 4.90
CA VAL A 137 -6.86 19.74 4.51
C VAL A 137 -5.47 19.61 5.10
N MET A 138 -4.45 19.49 4.24
CA MET A 138 -3.06 19.67 4.67
C MET A 138 -3.01 21.03 5.36
N PRO A 139 -2.60 21.12 6.65
CA PRO A 139 -2.47 22.42 7.29
C PRO A 139 -1.52 23.25 6.43
N ASP A 140 -1.94 24.46 6.06
CA ASP A 140 -1.05 25.45 5.45
C ASP A 140 0.08 25.69 6.46
N TYR A 141 1.19 24.97 6.27
CA TYR A 141 2.42 25.28 6.98
C TYR A 141 2.83 26.64 6.43
N LYS A 142 2.70 27.65 7.29
CA LYS A 142 2.77 29.10 7.04
C LYS A 142 4.00 29.64 6.28
N TYR A 143 4.86 28.77 5.77
CA TYR A 143 6.05 29.15 5.03
C TYR A 143 6.03 28.46 3.66
N HIS A 144 5.85 27.14 3.57
CA HIS A 144 5.98 26.42 2.30
C HIS A 144 4.71 25.73 1.82
N ARG A 145 4.36 25.88 0.54
CA ARG A 145 3.27 25.13 -0.11
C ARG A 145 3.80 24.22 -1.22
N PRO A 146 3.15 23.08 -1.49
CA PRO A 146 3.51 22.24 -2.63
C PRO A 146 3.09 22.93 -3.92
N THR A 147 4.05 23.23 -4.80
CA THR A 147 3.79 23.90 -6.09
C THR A 147 3.88 22.96 -7.28
N GLN A 148 4.56 21.83 -7.12
CA GLN A 148 4.60 20.77 -8.12
C GLN A 148 4.64 19.39 -7.46
N ILE A 149 3.85 18.45 -7.98
CA ILE A 149 3.86 17.03 -7.60
C ILE A 149 4.03 16.23 -8.88
N SER A 150 4.96 15.28 -8.89
CA SER A 150 5.15 14.36 -10.01
C SER A 150 5.42 12.94 -9.50
N VAL A 151 5.08 11.98 -10.34
CA VAL A 151 5.32 10.55 -10.15
C VAL A 151 6.08 10.00 -11.35
N LEU A 152 6.53 8.74 -11.27
CA LEU A 152 7.30 8.11 -12.33
C LEU A 152 6.55 8.15 -13.66
N LYS A 153 7.15 8.80 -14.65
CA LYS A 153 6.68 8.77 -16.03
C LYS A 153 7.56 7.79 -16.78
N SER A 154 7.04 6.63 -17.19
CA SER A 154 7.84 5.60 -17.86
C SER A 154 8.53 6.10 -19.14
N ALA A 155 7.92 7.08 -19.84
CA ALA A 155 8.50 7.73 -21.02
C ALA A 155 9.81 8.51 -20.71
N ASN A 156 10.02 8.89 -19.46
CA ASN A 156 11.19 9.63 -19.00
C ASN A 156 12.30 8.72 -18.48
N VAL A 157 12.06 7.40 -18.39
CA VAL A 157 13.04 6.43 -17.88
C VAL A 157 13.89 5.89 -19.03
N LYS A 158 15.21 5.88 -18.83
CA LYS A 158 16.19 5.22 -19.69
C LYS A 158 16.80 4.05 -18.91
N PRO A 159 16.46 2.79 -19.23
CA PRO A 159 17.08 1.65 -18.57
C PRO A 159 18.56 1.55 -18.95
N GLU A 160 19.41 1.16 -18.01
CA GLU A 160 20.84 1.00 -18.27
C GLU A 160 21.33 -0.40 -17.89
N SER A 161 22.11 -0.98 -18.82
CA SER A 161 22.76 -2.28 -18.67
C SER A 161 24.23 -2.14 -19.00
N TYR A 162 25.09 -2.80 -18.22
CA TYR A 162 26.53 -2.81 -18.41
C TYR A 162 27.00 -4.21 -18.80
N SER A 163 27.85 -4.28 -19.83
CA SER A 163 28.59 -5.49 -20.15
C SER A 163 29.80 -5.64 -19.24
N TYR A 164 30.28 -6.87 -19.06
CA TYR A 164 31.48 -7.14 -18.26
C TYR A 164 32.73 -6.41 -18.81
N GLN A 165 32.82 -6.23 -20.12
CA GLN A 165 33.93 -5.53 -20.79
C GLN A 165 34.03 -4.04 -20.44
N ARG A 166 32.95 -3.45 -19.92
CA ARG A 166 32.94 -2.06 -19.44
C ARG A 166 33.40 -1.96 -17.99
N LEU A 167 33.84 -3.02 -17.33
CA LEU A 167 34.45 -2.92 -16.01
C LEU A 167 35.92 -2.51 -16.15
N THR A 168 36.30 -1.40 -15.53
CA THR A 168 37.71 -1.03 -15.31
C THR A 168 38.18 -1.57 -13.98
N ASP A 169 39.44 -2.00 -13.93
CA ASP A 169 40.12 -2.37 -12.69
C ASP A 169 40.19 -1.11 -11.79
N GLY A 170 39.34 -1.07 -10.76
CA GLY A 170 39.12 0.06 -9.86
C GLY A 170 39.99 -0.06 -8.61
N GLY A 171 41.31 -0.08 -8.77
CA GLY A 171 42.23 0.32 -7.70
C GLY A 171 42.85 -0.77 -6.80
N THR A 172 43.90 -0.33 -6.10
CA THR A 172 45.10 -1.02 -5.58
C THR A 172 44.93 -1.74 -4.23
N GLY A 173 43.72 -2.16 -3.86
CA GLY A 173 43.47 -2.92 -2.63
C GLY A 173 43.59 -4.44 -2.83
N SER A 174 43.80 -5.20 -1.74
CA SER A 174 43.91 -6.67 -1.75
C SER A 174 42.67 -7.41 -2.29
N PHE A 175 41.57 -6.71 -2.59
CA PHE A 175 40.31 -7.27 -3.05
C PHE A 175 39.90 -6.87 -4.48
N GLY A 176 40.76 -6.17 -5.24
CA GLY A 176 40.61 -5.93 -6.69
C GLY A 176 39.18 -5.66 -7.15
N GLY A 177 38.60 -4.54 -6.72
CA GLY A 177 37.26 -4.13 -7.15
C GLY A 177 37.26 -3.67 -8.61
N ALA A 178 36.24 -4.06 -9.36
CA ALA A 178 36.04 -3.56 -10.72
C ALA A 178 34.83 -2.61 -10.73
N THR A 179 35.03 -1.39 -11.22
CA THR A 179 33.96 -0.38 -11.35
C THR A 179 33.61 -0.21 -12.82
N PRO A 180 32.34 0.02 -13.19
CA PRO A 180 31.99 0.38 -14.55
C PRO A 180 32.77 1.62 -15.00
N SER A 181 33.41 1.54 -16.17
CA SER A 181 34.42 2.48 -16.68
C SER A 181 33.85 3.69 -17.40
N ALA A 182 32.54 3.73 -17.61
CA ALA A 182 31.90 4.73 -18.43
C ALA A 182 31.23 5.81 -17.58
N ALA A 183 31.15 7.02 -18.15
CA ALA A 183 30.26 8.06 -17.65
C ALA A 183 28.84 7.50 -17.57
N PHE A 184 28.32 7.39 -16.35
CA PHE A 184 26.98 6.93 -16.07
C PHE A 184 25.95 7.90 -16.64
N GLU A 185 25.00 7.39 -17.40
CA GLU A 185 23.93 8.21 -17.98
C GLU A 185 22.82 8.47 -16.96
N TYR A 186 22.04 9.53 -17.19
CA TYR A 186 20.85 9.77 -16.39
C TYR A 186 19.76 8.77 -16.76
N LEU A 187 19.31 8.00 -15.77
CA LEU A 187 18.23 7.03 -15.92
C LEU A 187 16.86 7.69 -15.96
N TYR A 188 16.73 8.92 -15.47
CA TYR A 188 15.48 9.67 -15.50
C TYR A 188 15.72 11.17 -15.68
N SER A 189 14.79 11.81 -16.37
CA SER A 189 14.78 13.26 -16.59
C SER A 189 13.35 13.77 -16.62
N ASP A 190 13.01 14.78 -15.83
CA ASP A 190 11.69 15.44 -15.86
C ASP A 190 11.84 16.95 -15.70
N GLU A 191 10.81 17.70 -16.06
CA GLU A 191 10.78 19.15 -15.91
C GLU A 191 10.39 19.53 -14.48
N LEU A 192 11.12 20.48 -13.90
CA LEU A 192 10.84 21.09 -12.61
C LEU A 192 10.64 22.59 -12.79
N ASN A 193 9.42 23.07 -12.52
CA ASN A 193 9.05 24.47 -12.66
C ASN A 193 9.08 25.13 -11.28
N ILE A 194 10.08 25.99 -11.07
CA ILE A 194 10.25 26.77 -9.84
C ILE A 194 9.49 28.08 -10.01
N LEU A 195 8.52 28.34 -9.14
CA LEU A 195 7.64 29.51 -9.20
C LEU A 195 8.11 30.65 -8.29
N SER A 196 8.81 30.32 -7.21
CA SER A 196 9.26 31.30 -6.21
C SER A 196 10.63 31.92 -6.56
N GLU A 197 10.85 33.14 -6.07
CA GLU A 197 12.06 33.91 -6.36
C GLU A 197 13.30 33.33 -5.66
N THR A 198 14.50 33.65 -6.14
CA THR A 198 15.77 33.06 -5.68
C THR A 198 15.97 33.07 -4.16
N ALA A 199 15.52 34.12 -3.47
CA ALA A 199 15.68 34.33 -2.03
C ALA A 199 14.79 33.42 -1.17
N ASN A 200 13.69 32.92 -1.72
CA ASN A 200 12.71 32.10 -1.01
C ASN A 200 13.27 30.71 -0.69
N GLU A 201 12.91 30.17 0.48
CA GLU A 201 13.27 28.79 0.82
C GLU A 201 12.52 27.80 -0.10
N LYS A 202 13.24 26.75 -0.49
CA LYS A 202 12.73 25.74 -1.43
C LYS A 202 13.28 24.38 -1.09
N TYR A 203 12.39 23.39 -1.10
CA TYR A 203 12.74 22.02 -0.77
C TYR A 203 12.12 21.07 -1.80
N LEU A 204 12.96 20.20 -2.38
CA LEU A 204 12.51 19.09 -3.20
C LEU A 204 12.50 17.83 -2.34
N PHE A 205 11.30 17.32 -2.07
CA PHE A 205 11.10 16.04 -1.40
C PHE A 205 11.06 14.98 -2.47
N ILE A 206 11.94 13.98 -2.39
CA ILE A 206 12.07 12.98 -3.44
C ILE A 206 12.22 11.57 -2.86
N GLY A 207 11.39 10.67 -3.37
CA GLY A 207 11.48 9.23 -3.20
C GLY A 207 11.98 8.59 -4.49
N ILE A 208 12.94 7.69 -4.38
CA ILE A 208 13.52 6.93 -5.49
C ILE A 208 13.58 5.46 -5.07
N ALA A 209 12.96 4.60 -5.87
CA ALA A 209 13.12 3.16 -5.78
C ALA A 209 13.84 2.66 -7.03
N ALA A 210 14.93 1.93 -6.85
CA ALA A 210 15.69 1.31 -7.92
C ALA A 210 16.01 -0.14 -7.60
N THR A 211 16.26 -0.93 -8.64
CA THR A 211 16.77 -2.28 -8.53
C THR A 211 18.09 -2.40 -9.24
N THR A 212 18.97 -3.19 -8.66
CA THR A 212 20.22 -3.62 -9.28
C THR A 212 20.16 -5.12 -9.46
N ARG A 213 20.63 -5.61 -10.59
CA ARG A 213 20.66 -7.04 -10.91
C ARG A 213 22.04 -7.42 -11.39
N THR A 214 22.62 -8.46 -10.80
CA THR A 214 23.89 -9.03 -11.28
C THR A 214 23.67 -10.49 -11.63
N LYS A 215 24.12 -10.91 -12.82
CA LYS A 215 24.08 -12.32 -13.22
C LYS A 215 25.38 -13.06 -12.89
N THR A 216 25.26 -14.31 -12.46
CA THR A 216 26.40 -15.20 -12.17
C THR A 216 26.48 -16.36 -13.18
N ILE A 217 27.69 -16.89 -13.41
CA ILE A 217 27.90 -18.10 -14.24
C ILE A 217 27.30 -19.29 -13.50
N ASN A 218 26.55 -20.12 -14.21
CA ASN A 218 25.99 -21.37 -13.69
C ASN A 218 25.20 -21.19 -12.38
N ASN A 219 24.66 -19.99 -12.14
CA ASN A 219 23.96 -19.63 -10.90
C ASN A 219 24.81 -19.73 -9.62
N ASN A 220 26.14 -19.79 -9.74
CA ASN A 220 27.03 -19.90 -8.59
C ASN A 220 27.31 -18.51 -8.01
N VAL A 221 26.73 -18.22 -6.85
CA VAL A 221 27.05 -17.03 -6.06
C VAL A 221 28.39 -17.25 -5.33
N PRO A 222 29.27 -16.25 -5.23
CA PRO A 222 30.43 -16.34 -4.35
C PRO A 222 30.03 -16.83 -2.95
N ARG A 223 30.80 -17.77 -2.37
CA ARG A 223 30.50 -18.34 -1.04
C ARG A 223 30.56 -17.31 0.09
N THR A 224 31.21 -16.17 -0.13
CA THR A 224 31.31 -15.07 0.83
C THR A 224 30.30 -13.99 0.50
N SER A 225 29.75 -13.34 1.54
CA SER A 225 28.88 -12.17 1.38
C SER A 225 29.53 -11.14 0.47
N TYR A 226 28.78 -10.65 -0.51
CA TYR A 226 29.17 -9.56 -1.39
C TYR A 226 28.37 -8.31 -0.99
N TRP A 227 29.04 -7.16 -1.02
CA TRP A 227 28.42 -5.86 -0.80
C TRP A 227 28.66 -4.97 -2.02
N GLN A 228 27.70 -4.08 -2.25
CA GLN A 228 27.78 -3.05 -3.29
C GLN A 228 27.47 -1.69 -2.70
N ILE A 229 28.07 -0.65 -3.24
CA ILE A 229 27.68 0.73 -2.97
C ILE A 229 27.01 1.26 -4.24
N VAL A 230 25.73 1.60 -4.12
CA VAL A 230 24.97 2.26 -5.17
C VAL A 230 24.98 3.75 -4.89
N GLY A 231 25.44 4.53 -5.86
CA GLY A 231 25.39 5.99 -5.88
C GLY A 231 24.12 6.46 -6.56
N ILE A 232 23.54 7.53 -6.04
CA ILE A 232 22.41 8.25 -6.60
C ILE A 232 22.81 9.71 -6.68
N ASP A 233 22.89 10.25 -7.90
CA ASP A 233 22.98 11.69 -8.14
C ASP A 233 21.60 12.22 -8.50
N ILE A 234 21.25 13.34 -7.88
CA ILE A 234 20.06 14.13 -8.18
C ILE A 234 20.56 15.50 -8.63
N ASP A 235 20.49 15.73 -9.93
CA ASP A 235 20.99 16.93 -10.59
C ASP A 235 19.83 17.80 -11.05
N LEU A 236 19.94 19.10 -10.79
CA LEU A 236 19.05 20.11 -11.34
C LEU A 236 19.83 20.94 -12.34
N THR A 237 19.39 20.99 -13.59
CA THR A 237 20.06 21.75 -14.66
C THR A 237 19.18 22.87 -15.18
N ASP A 238 19.79 24.02 -15.47
CA ASP A 238 19.08 25.12 -16.14
C ASP A 238 18.78 24.79 -17.62
N LYS A 239 18.10 25.73 -18.31
CA LYS A 239 17.77 25.62 -19.73
C LYS A 239 18.99 25.47 -20.67
N ASN A 240 20.18 25.85 -20.21
CA ASN A 240 21.42 25.71 -20.97
C ASN A 240 22.13 24.38 -20.65
N GLY A 241 21.56 23.55 -19.78
CA GLY A 241 22.14 22.30 -19.31
C GLY A 241 23.22 22.47 -18.23
N LEU A 242 23.37 23.66 -17.64
CA LEU A 242 24.32 23.90 -16.55
C LEU A 242 23.73 23.35 -15.24
N ASN A 243 24.51 22.55 -14.52
CA ASN A 243 24.12 22.06 -13.19
C ASN A 243 24.06 23.24 -12.21
N VAL A 244 22.85 23.51 -11.69
CA VAL A 244 22.63 24.52 -10.64
C VAL A 244 22.59 23.90 -9.24
N ARG A 245 22.31 22.60 -9.15
CA ARG A 245 22.36 21.85 -7.90
C ARG A 245 22.66 20.38 -8.17
N THR A 246 23.44 19.78 -7.27
CA THR A 246 23.73 18.34 -7.26
C THR A 246 23.60 17.84 -5.83
N LEU A 247 22.85 16.76 -5.63
CA LEU A 247 22.90 15.96 -4.41
C LEU A 247 23.40 14.58 -4.75
N GLN A 248 24.43 14.12 -4.03
CA GLN A 248 24.95 12.77 -4.17
C GLN A 248 24.68 11.98 -2.88
N LYS A 249 24.17 10.76 -3.03
CA LYS A 249 23.94 9.82 -1.94
C LYS A 249 24.48 8.45 -2.30
N ASN A 250 25.15 7.81 -1.36
CA ASN A 250 25.65 6.46 -1.51
C ASN A 250 24.92 5.55 -0.53
N GLN A 251 24.42 4.42 -1.01
CA GLN A 251 23.78 3.38 -0.20
C GLN A 251 24.57 2.09 -0.31
N ARG A 252 25.07 1.60 0.84
CA ARG A 252 25.70 0.29 0.92
C ARG A 252 24.62 -0.78 1.06
N LEU A 253 24.66 -1.77 0.17
CA LEU A 253 23.74 -2.90 0.13
C LEU A 253 24.52 -4.18 0.41
N TYR A 254 23.98 -5.02 1.27
CA TYR A 254 24.53 -6.34 1.59
C TYR A 254 23.70 -7.40 0.87
N LYS A 255 24.36 -8.29 0.13
CA LYS A 255 23.71 -9.45 -0.50
C LYS A 255 24.10 -10.72 0.25
N THR A 256 23.10 -11.46 0.71
CA THR A 256 23.28 -12.82 1.24
C THR A 256 23.49 -13.82 0.10
N ALA A 257 24.38 -14.78 0.31
CA ALA A 257 24.66 -15.82 -0.67
C ALA A 257 23.44 -16.74 -0.89
N GLY A 258 23.06 -16.97 -2.15
CA GLY A 258 22.02 -17.92 -2.54
C GLY A 258 21.16 -17.41 -3.71
N GLY A 259 21.19 -18.12 -4.84
CA GLY A 259 20.33 -17.84 -6.01
C GLY A 259 21.08 -17.32 -7.25
N SER A 260 20.53 -17.63 -8.42
CA SER A 260 21.09 -17.25 -9.73
C SER A 260 21.05 -15.76 -10.07
N ASP A 261 20.18 -15.03 -9.38
CA ASP A 261 19.75 -13.70 -9.73
C ASP A 261 19.91 -12.77 -8.52
N LEU A 262 21.06 -12.11 -8.46
CA LEU A 262 21.39 -11.24 -7.33
C LEU A 262 20.71 -9.88 -7.48
N ARG A 263 19.46 -9.80 -7.06
CA ARG A 263 18.70 -8.55 -7.01
C ARG A 263 18.94 -7.80 -5.70
N SER A 264 19.06 -6.49 -5.79
CA SER A 264 18.93 -5.62 -4.61
C SER A 264 18.03 -4.45 -4.90
N TYR A 265 17.34 -4.04 -3.86
CA TYR A 265 16.44 -2.90 -3.85
C TYR A 265 17.16 -1.73 -3.19
N VAL A 266 17.02 -0.57 -3.80
CA VAL A 266 17.59 0.71 -3.39
C VAL A 266 16.39 1.61 -3.16
N ASP A 267 16.14 1.97 -1.91
CA ASP A 267 15.09 2.92 -1.54
C ASP A 267 15.77 4.14 -0.92
N LEU A 268 15.59 5.30 -1.56
CA LEU A 268 16.06 6.59 -1.07
C LEU A 268 14.86 7.51 -0.89
N PHE A 269 14.68 7.99 0.32
CA PHE A 269 13.85 9.15 0.60
C PHE A 269 14.74 10.27 1.12
N THR A 270 14.73 11.43 0.47
CA THR A 270 15.55 12.57 0.86
C THR A 270 14.84 13.90 0.62
N ILE A 271 15.26 14.91 1.37
CA ILE A 271 14.88 16.30 1.19
C ILE A 271 16.11 17.02 0.61
N VAL A 272 15.93 17.70 -0.51
CA VAL A 272 16.98 18.45 -1.20
C VAL A 272 16.69 19.94 -1.05
N PRO A 273 17.45 20.69 -0.23
CA PRO A 273 17.31 22.14 -0.20
C PRO A 273 17.84 22.71 -1.52
N ILE A 274 16.98 23.43 -2.23
CA ILE A 274 17.30 24.10 -3.49
C ILE A 274 17.16 25.64 -3.39
N THR A 275 17.15 26.18 -2.16
CA THR A 275 17.26 27.62 -1.90
C THR A 275 18.47 28.20 -2.65
N GLY A 276 18.26 29.37 -3.29
CA GLY A 276 19.23 29.99 -4.19
C GLY A 276 19.08 29.59 -5.67
N VAL A 277 18.22 28.63 -6.00
CA VAL A 277 17.77 28.42 -7.39
C VAL A 277 16.64 29.42 -7.67
N GLY A 278 16.77 30.16 -8.78
CA GLY A 278 15.81 31.19 -9.17
C GLY A 278 14.55 30.64 -9.81
N LYS A 279 13.58 31.53 -10.03
CA LYS A 279 12.35 31.23 -10.75
C LYS A 279 12.64 30.82 -12.19
N GLY A 280 12.01 29.73 -12.66
CA GLY A 280 12.17 29.26 -14.03
C GLY A 280 11.88 27.77 -14.22
N SER A 281 12.08 27.30 -15.46
CA SER A 281 12.02 25.89 -15.81
C SER A 281 13.42 25.27 -15.77
N TYR A 282 13.51 24.12 -15.11
CA TYR A 282 14.72 23.35 -14.90
C TYR A 282 14.48 21.89 -15.31
N THR A 283 15.56 21.16 -15.55
CA THR A 283 15.51 19.72 -15.75
C THR A 283 16.04 19.02 -14.50
N LEU A 284 15.17 18.26 -13.84
CA LEU A 284 15.54 17.31 -12.79
C LEU A 284 16.06 16.04 -13.47
N LYS A 285 17.30 15.66 -13.18
CA LYS A 285 17.94 14.46 -13.71
C LYS A 285 18.36 13.55 -12.58
N ILE A 286 18.13 12.27 -12.72
CA ILE A 286 18.49 11.25 -11.72
C ILE A 286 19.40 10.23 -12.38
N LYS A 287 20.52 9.99 -11.74
CA LYS A 287 21.51 8.98 -12.14
C LYS A 287 21.65 8.00 -11.00
N VAL A 288 21.50 6.72 -11.30
CA VAL A 288 21.74 5.65 -10.34
C VAL A 288 22.86 4.81 -10.90
N TYR A 289 23.92 4.64 -10.14
CA TYR A 289 25.14 4.02 -10.63
C TYR A 289 25.82 3.21 -9.55
N ASN A 290 26.73 2.34 -9.96
CA ASN A 290 27.54 1.62 -9.00
C ASN A 290 28.80 2.43 -8.67
N VAL A 291 28.99 2.75 -7.39
CA VAL A 291 30.16 3.49 -6.89
C VAL A 291 31.30 2.53 -6.62
N GLU A 292 31.01 1.43 -5.94
CA GLU A 292 32.01 0.44 -5.53
C GLU A 292 31.38 -0.95 -5.48
N ASN A 293 32.12 -1.92 -6.03
CA ASN A 293 31.82 -3.33 -5.92
C ASN A 293 33.11 -4.11 -5.67
N THR A 294 33.03 -5.12 -4.81
CA THR A 294 33.97 -6.24 -4.85
C THR A 294 33.41 -7.30 -5.80
N PHE A 295 33.44 -7.06 -7.11
CA PHE A 295 33.41 -8.17 -8.04
C PHE A 295 34.77 -8.85 -7.94
N SER A 296 34.85 -10.04 -7.34
CA SER A 296 36.07 -10.84 -7.46
C SER A 296 36.36 -11.04 -8.95
N ARG A 297 37.57 -10.69 -9.39
CA ARG A 297 38.01 -10.94 -10.76
C ARG A 297 37.70 -12.40 -11.08
N ASN A 298 37.06 -12.65 -12.22
CA ASN A 298 36.82 -14.03 -12.65
C ASN A 298 38.18 -14.70 -12.91
N THR A 299 38.71 -15.41 -11.92
CA THR A 299 39.99 -16.13 -12.00
C THR A 299 39.82 -17.55 -12.53
N GLY A 300 38.62 -17.92 -13.00
CA GLY A 300 38.30 -19.30 -13.42
C GLY A 300 38.27 -20.31 -12.27
N SER A 301 38.18 -19.85 -11.02
CA SER A 301 38.04 -20.67 -9.82
C SER A 301 36.61 -20.58 -9.24
N GLU A 302 36.24 -21.49 -8.34
CA GLU A 302 34.91 -21.50 -7.66
C GLU A 302 34.53 -20.16 -7.00
N GLY A 303 35.50 -19.25 -6.76
CA GLY A 303 35.30 -17.92 -6.17
C GLY A 303 35.08 -16.76 -7.15
N GLY A 304 35.09 -16.99 -8.46
CA GLY A 304 34.95 -15.95 -9.49
C GLY A 304 33.96 -16.35 -10.59
N ASN A 305 32.65 -16.26 -10.33
CA ASN A 305 31.61 -16.80 -11.22
C ASN A 305 30.76 -15.68 -11.88
N PHE A 306 31.36 -14.77 -12.63
CA PHE A 306 30.61 -13.73 -13.36
C PHE A 306 30.71 -13.94 -14.87
N VAL A 307 29.58 -13.90 -15.59
CA VAL A 307 29.51 -14.26 -17.01
C VAL A 307 30.26 -13.20 -17.82
N THR A 308 31.47 -13.52 -18.27
CA THR A 308 32.33 -12.58 -19.01
C THR A 308 31.98 -12.47 -20.49
N THR A 309 31.21 -13.44 -21.01
CA THR A 309 30.78 -13.51 -22.41
C THR A 309 29.41 -12.88 -22.65
N GLU A 310 28.66 -12.54 -21.60
CA GLU A 310 27.34 -11.92 -21.76
C GLU A 310 27.46 -10.43 -22.05
N THR A 311 26.57 -9.97 -22.93
CA THR A 311 26.43 -8.54 -23.26
C THR A 311 25.86 -7.73 -22.10
N ARG A 312 25.23 -8.37 -21.11
CA ARG A 312 24.62 -7.74 -19.93
C ARG A 312 25.00 -8.50 -18.67
N PHE A 313 25.85 -7.88 -17.87
CA PHE A 313 26.35 -8.42 -16.61
C PHE A 313 25.65 -7.77 -15.40
N TYR A 314 25.43 -6.46 -15.47
CA TYR A 314 24.82 -5.65 -14.41
C TYR A 314 23.72 -4.78 -15.00
N ASP A 315 22.51 -4.88 -14.45
CA ASP A 315 21.38 -4.02 -14.81
C ASP A 315 21.04 -3.10 -13.65
N ILE A 316 20.75 -1.83 -13.95
CA ILE A 316 20.15 -0.89 -13.01
C ILE A 316 18.82 -0.43 -13.61
N ASN A 317 17.74 -0.59 -12.84
CA ASN A 317 16.40 -0.20 -13.28
C ASN A 317 15.76 0.68 -12.21
N LEU A 318 15.31 1.87 -12.61
CA LEU A 318 14.38 2.64 -11.80
C LEU A 318 13.03 1.94 -11.77
N VAL A 319 12.50 1.75 -10.56
CA VAL A 319 11.19 1.11 -10.33
C VAL A 319 10.15 2.17 -10.05
N ASP A 320 10.50 3.18 -9.25
CA ASP A 320 9.60 4.27 -8.89
C ASP A 320 10.38 5.56 -8.60
N ILE A 321 9.75 6.69 -8.89
CA ILE A 321 10.20 8.03 -8.54
C ILE A 321 8.96 8.85 -8.20
N ASN A 322 8.99 9.51 -7.06
CA ASN A 322 7.98 10.50 -6.71
C ASN A 322 8.67 11.73 -6.15
N PHE A 323 8.21 12.91 -6.54
CA PHE A 323 8.73 14.15 -5.96
C PHE A 323 7.66 15.21 -5.74
N ILE A 324 7.90 16.03 -4.73
CA ILE A 324 7.09 17.19 -4.39
C ILE A 324 8.03 18.38 -4.21
N LEU A 325 7.78 19.45 -4.96
CA LEU A 325 8.44 20.73 -4.79
C LEU A 325 7.65 21.58 -3.81
N TYR A 326 8.30 21.97 -2.72
CA TYR A 326 7.79 22.92 -1.74
C TYR A 326 8.50 24.26 -1.89
N GLU A 327 7.73 25.33 -1.96
CA GLU A 327 8.22 26.69 -2.15
C GLU A 327 7.60 27.62 -1.12
N ASP A 328 8.42 28.52 -0.59
CA ASP A 328 7.92 29.71 0.11
C ASP A 328 7.17 30.62 -0.87
N ASP A 329 6.02 31.13 -0.41
CA ASP A 329 5.25 32.19 -1.08
C ASP A 329 6.04 33.50 -1.21
#